data_AF-A0A950P6L9-F1
#
_entry.id   AF-A0A950P6L9-F1
#
_cell.length_a   1.000
_cell.length_b   1.000
_cell.length_c   1.000
_cell.angle_alpha   90.00
_cell.angle_beta   90.00
_cell.angle_gamma   90.00
#
_symmetry.space_group_name_H-M   'P 1'
#
loop_
_entity.id
_entity.type
_entity.pdbx_description
1 polymer ?
#
loop_
_entity_poly.entity_id
_entity_poly.type
_entity_poly.pdbx_seq_one_letter_code
_entity_poly.pdbx_strand_id
1 'polypeptide(L)'
;DRHWGTYHYAGAGAVTWHGFAEAIFEVAVQWRGAPPKVEPITTAEYPTPARRPANSVLDCSRIARMFGVRPRPWREALAEVVRELYESASPPG
;
A
#
# COMPACT_ATOMS: atom_id res chain seq x y z
N ASP A 1 11.46 17.48 25.98
CA ASP A 1 10.54 17.29 24.83
C ASP A 1 9.19 16.79 25.27
N ARG A 2 8.12 17.31 24.69
CA ARG A 2 6.76 16.85 24.98
C ARG A 2 6.42 15.71 24.03
N HIS A 3 6.15 14.53 24.59
CA HIS A 3 5.78 13.32 23.84
C HIS A 3 4.40 13.44 23.14
N TRP A 4 3.56 14.40 23.51
CA TRP A 4 2.22 14.60 22.95
C TRP A 4 2.24 15.47 21.67
N GLY A 5 1.33 15.19 20.74
CA GLY A 5 1.17 15.94 19.49
C GLY A 5 0.76 15.05 18.31
N THR A 6 0.78 15.61 17.10
CA THR A 6 0.45 14.89 15.86
C THR A 6 1.67 14.23 15.26
N TYR A 7 1.52 12.97 14.85
CA TYR A 7 2.53 12.17 14.18
C TYR A 7 1.93 11.54 12.93
N HIS A 8 2.71 11.45 11.86
CA HIS A 8 2.32 10.64 10.70
C HIS A 8 2.69 9.18 10.91
N TYR A 9 1.86 8.30 10.37
CA TYR A 9 2.16 6.87 10.28
C TYR A 9 1.51 6.29 9.02
N ALA A 10 2.33 5.69 8.17
CA ALA A 10 1.95 4.97 6.95
C ALA A 10 3.04 3.93 6.65
N GLY A 11 2.75 2.92 5.81
CA GLY A 11 3.75 1.96 5.36
C GLY A 11 4.98 2.64 4.75
N ALA A 12 6.17 2.08 4.98
CA ALA A 12 7.42 2.65 4.48
C ALA A 12 7.56 2.47 2.97
N GLY A 13 8.11 3.50 2.32
CA GLY A 13 8.23 3.59 0.86
C GLY A 13 7.10 4.42 0.24
N ALA A 14 7.19 4.66 -1.07
CA ALA A 14 6.18 5.37 -1.85
C ALA A 14 5.81 4.52 -3.06
N VAL A 15 4.55 4.63 -3.52
CA VAL A 15 4.04 3.91 -4.69
C VAL A 15 2.89 4.69 -5.33
N THR A 16 2.71 4.54 -6.64
CA THR A 16 1.53 5.03 -7.35
C THR A 16 0.37 4.04 -7.23
N TRP A 17 -0.86 4.46 -7.53
CA TRP A 17 -1.99 3.52 -7.60
C TRP A 17 -1.77 2.39 -8.61
N HIS A 18 -1.14 2.73 -9.74
CA HIS A 18 -0.76 1.78 -10.79
C HIS A 18 0.23 0.74 -10.26
N GLY A 19 1.36 1.15 -9.66
CA GLY A 19 2.35 0.22 -9.12
C GLY A 19 1.84 -0.60 -7.93
N PHE A 20 0.90 -0.06 -7.15
CA PHE A 20 0.24 -0.81 -6.08
C PHE A 20 -0.63 -1.94 -6.64
N ALA A 21 -1.38 -1.67 -7.72
CA ALA A 21 -2.19 -2.68 -8.40
C ALA A 21 -1.34 -3.77 -9.04
N GLU A 22 -0.23 -3.41 -9.71
CA GLU A 22 0.73 -4.38 -10.24
C GLU A 22 1.25 -5.30 -9.13
N ALA A 23 1.67 -4.74 -7.99
CA ALA A 23 2.16 -5.53 -6.87
C ALA A 23 1.12 -6.49 -6.29
N ILE A 24 -0.17 -6.14 -6.30
CA ILE A 24 -1.25 -7.06 -5.91
C ILE A 24 -1.27 -8.28 -6.85
N PHE A 25 -1.25 -8.04 -8.16
CA PHE A 25 -1.29 -9.12 -9.14
C PHE A 25 -0.03 -9.98 -9.14
N GLU A 26 1.14 -9.38 -8.92
CA GLU A 26 2.41 -10.10 -8.75
C GLU A 26 2.35 -11.10 -7.59
N VAL A 27 1.75 -10.73 -6.46
CA VAL A 27 1.59 -11.67 -5.32
C VAL A 27 0.51 -12.70 -5.60
N ALA A 28 -0.59 -12.28 -6.24
CA ALA A 28 -1.75 -13.13 -6.51
C ALA A 28 -1.52 -14.18 -7.62
N VAL A 29 -0.45 -14.04 -8.41
CA VAL A 29 -0.14 -14.90 -9.57
C VAL A 29 -0.16 -16.40 -9.23
N GLN A 30 0.26 -16.76 -8.02
CA GLN A 30 0.32 -18.15 -7.57
C GLN A 30 -1.07 -18.79 -7.37
N TRP A 31 -2.13 -17.99 -7.15
CA TRP A 31 -3.52 -18.48 -7.02
C TRP A 31 -4.37 -18.22 -8.27
N ARG A 32 -4.07 -17.15 -9.03
CA ARG A 32 -4.87 -16.72 -10.20
C ARG A 32 -4.27 -17.11 -11.55
N GLY A 33 -3.03 -17.57 -11.58
CA GLY A 33 -2.28 -17.75 -12.82
C GLY A 33 -1.83 -16.40 -13.39
N ALA A 34 -1.79 -16.27 -14.72
CA ALA A 34 -1.23 -15.10 -15.40
C ALA A 34 -1.90 -13.77 -14.95
N PRO A 35 -1.11 -12.74 -14.58
CA PRO A 35 -1.66 -11.46 -14.15
C PRO A 35 -2.23 -10.70 -15.37
N PRO A 36 -3.30 -9.91 -15.19
CA PRO A 36 -3.76 -9.01 -16.24
C PRO A 36 -2.73 -7.90 -16.48
N LYS A 37 -2.76 -7.30 -17.68
CA LYS A 37 -1.99 -6.08 -17.95
C LYS A 37 -2.65 -4.90 -17.23
N VAL A 38 -1.89 -4.20 -16.39
CA VAL A 38 -2.34 -3.00 -15.69
C VAL A 38 -1.92 -1.76 -16.48
N GLU A 39 -2.86 -1.14 -17.19
CA GLU A 39 -2.57 0.07 -17.96
C GLU A 39 -2.57 1.31 -17.05
N PRO A 40 -1.51 2.12 -17.07
CA PRO A 40 -1.49 3.38 -16.33
C PRO A 40 -2.41 4.40 -16.99
N ILE A 41 -3.09 5.20 -16.17
CA ILE A 41 -3.84 6.38 -16.60
C ILE A 41 -3.43 7.59 -15.77
N THR A 42 -3.57 8.77 -16.36
CA THR A 42 -3.42 10.05 -15.66
C THR A 42 -4.66 10.35 -14.81
N THR A 43 -4.52 11.24 -13.83
CA THR A 43 -5.66 11.70 -13.03
C THR A 43 -6.74 12.40 -13.88
N ALA A 44 -6.36 13.01 -15.01
CA ALA A 44 -7.30 13.69 -15.89
C ALA A 44 -8.20 12.72 -16.66
N GLU A 45 -7.71 11.51 -16.94
CA GLU A 45 -8.45 10.44 -17.62
C GLU A 45 -9.53 9.79 -16.73
N TYR A 46 -9.49 10.05 -15.41
CA TYR A 46 -10.49 9.56 -14.47
C TYR A 46 -10.92 10.66 -13.48
N PRO A 47 -11.78 11.61 -13.92
CA PRO A 47 -12.21 12.72 -13.10
C PRO A 47 -13.09 12.24 -11.95
N THR A 48 -12.68 12.53 -10.71
CA THR A 48 -13.48 12.27 -9.51
C THR A 48 -14.05 13.59 -8.95
N PRO A 49 -15.26 13.58 -8.34
CA PRO A 49 -15.85 14.80 -7.77
C PRO A 49 -14.98 15.49 -6.72
N ALA A 50 -14.22 14.71 -5.94
CA ALA A 50 -13.24 15.22 -5.00
C ALA A 50 -11.86 15.34 -5.66
N ARG A 51 -11.16 16.46 -5.41
CA ARG A 51 -9.78 16.66 -5.86
C ARG A 51 -8.84 15.76 -5.07
N ARG A 52 -8.11 14.89 -5.79
CA ARG A 52 -7.07 14.04 -5.20
C ARG A 52 -5.73 14.80 -5.15
N PRO A 53 -5.00 14.75 -4.03
CA PRO A 53 -3.62 15.26 -3.99
C PRO A 53 -2.73 14.46 -4.95
N ALA A 54 -1.81 15.14 -5.63
CA ALA A 54 -0.81 14.49 -6.48
C ALA A 54 0.24 13.71 -5.66
N ASN A 55 0.46 14.11 -4.41
CA ASN A 55 1.39 13.46 -3.50
C ASN A 55 0.74 13.36 -2.11
N SER A 56 0.61 12.12 -1.62
CA SER A 56 0.08 11.80 -0.29
C SER A 56 1.07 11.01 0.56
N VAL A 57 2.36 11.00 0.18
CA VAL A 57 3.42 10.33 0.95
C VAL A 57 3.65 11.10 2.25
N LEU A 58 3.70 10.38 3.37
CA LEU A 58 3.86 10.97 4.69
C LEU A 58 5.27 10.74 5.25
N ASP A 59 5.92 11.82 5.73
CA ASP A 59 7.15 11.69 6.50
C ASP A 59 6.86 11.16 7.92
N CYS A 60 7.30 9.92 8.17
CA CYS A 60 7.19 9.25 9.46
C CYS A 60 8.45 9.41 10.34
N SER A 61 9.39 10.29 9.99
CA SER A 61 10.64 10.49 10.76
C SER A 61 10.39 10.91 12.21
N ARG A 62 9.30 11.63 12.47
CA ARG A 62 8.96 12.13 13.82
C ARG A 62 8.56 10.99 14.76
N ILE A 63 7.69 10.07 14.32
CA ILE A 63 7.24 8.95 15.16
C ILE A 63 8.39 7.95 15.42
N ALA A 64 9.24 7.75 14.41
CA ALA A 64 10.43 6.92 14.52
C ALA A 64 11.44 7.48 15.53
N ARG A 65 11.71 8.78 15.50
CA ARG A 65 12.63 9.42 16.45
C ARG A 65 12.08 9.49 17.87
N MET A 66 10.78 9.79 18.02
CA MET A 66 10.18 10.01 19.33
C MET A 66 9.89 8.70 20.08
N PHE A 67 9.47 7.65 19.37
CA PHE A 67 8.97 6.42 19.99
C PHE A 67 9.68 5.14 19.50
N GLY A 68 10.63 5.25 18.58
CA GLY A 68 11.25 4.06 17.97
C GLY A 68 10.34 3.31 17.00
N VAL A 69 9.11 3.80 16.75
CA VAL A 69 8.14 3.17 15.86
C VAL A 69 8.56 3.39 14.41
N ARG A 70 9.05 2.33 13.77
CA ARG A 70 9.45 2.33 12.37
C ARG A 70 8.36 1.65 11.54
N PRO A 71 7.77 2.33 10.54
CA PRO A 71 6.80 1.68 9.69
C PRO A 71 7.41 0.52 8.90
N ARG A 72 6.63 -0.55 8.74
CA ARG A 72 7.00 -1.70 7.89
C ARG A 72 6.96 -1.31 6.41
N PRO A 73 7.82 -1.87 5.54
CA PRO A 73 7.72 -1.69 4.10
C PRO A 73 6.33 -2.06 3.58
N TRP A 74 5.71 -1.19 2.78
CA TRP A 74 4.33 -1.39 2.32
C TRP A 74 4.14 -2.70 1.55
N ARG A 75 5.16 -3.11 0.78
CA ARG A 75 5.11 -4.28 -0.11
C ARG A 75 5.11 -5.60 0.65
N GLU A 76 5.73 -5.65 1.84
CA GLU A 76 5.68 -6.83 2.71
C GLU A 76 4.29 -7.00 3.32
N ALA A 77 3.73 -5.92 3.88
CA ALA A 77 2.39 -5.92 4.45
C ALA A 77 1.32 -6.23 3.38
N LEU A 78 1.48 -5.70 2.17
CA LEU A 78 0.64 -6.05 1.02
C LEU A 78 0.66 -7.56 0.77
N ALA A 79 1.86 -8.14 0.66
CA ALA A 79 1.99 -9.55 0.34
C ALA A 79 1.28 -10.42 1.37
N GLU A 80 1.48 -10.14 2.67
CA GLU A 80 0.80 -10.83 3.78
C GLU A 80 -0.72 -10.80 3.62
N VAL A 81 -1.32 -9.62 3.44
CA VAL A 81 -2.78 -9.48 3.29
C VAL A 81 -3.29 -10.24 2.07
N VAL A 82 -2.59 -10.17 0.94
CA VAL A 82 -3.00 -10.91 -0.26
C VAL A 82 -2.96 -12.42 0.01
N ARG A 83 -1.91 -12.95 0.67
CA ARG A 83 -1.85 -14.38 1.01
C ARG A 83 -3.01 -14.78 1.91
N GLU A 84 -3.25 -14.03 2.98
CA GLU A 84 -4.32 -14.29 3.93
C GLU A 84 -5.70 -14.31 3.25
N LEU A 85 -5.97 -13.39 2.31
CA LEU A 85 -7.22 -13.37 1.55
C LEU A 85 -7.41 -14.60 0.66
N TYR A 86 -6.34 -15.15 0.06
CA TYR A 86 -6.43 -16.36 -0.76
C TYR A 86 -6.44 -17.65 0.06
N GLU A 87 -5.73 -17.68 1.17
CA GLU A 87 -5.69 -18.81 2.10
C GLU A 87 -7.02 -18.93 2.86
N SER A 88 -7.62 -17.82 3.27
CA SER A 88 -8.95 -17.81 3.93
C SER A 88 -10.10 -18.15 2.97
N ALA A 89 -9.95 -17.84 1.68
CA ALA A 89 -10.92 -18.18 0.64
C ALA A 89 -10.84 -19.63 0.13
N SER A 90 -9.80 -20.38 0.50
CA SER A 90 -9.65 -21.79 0.20
C SER A 90 -9.99 -22.60 1.46
N PRO A 91 -11.07 -23.40 1.52
CA PRO A 91 -11.28 -24.24 2.71
C PRO A 91 -10.08 -25.19 2.86
N PRO A 92 -9.65 -25.53 4.09
CA PRO A 92 -8.73 -26.64 4.27
C PRO A 92 -9.40 -27.88 3.67
N GLY A 93 -8.69 -28.52 2.74
CA GLY A 93 -9.14 -29.75 2.08
C GLY A 93 -9.39 -30.89 3.05
#